data_AF-A0A529L4N3-F1
#
_entry.id   AF-A0A529L4N3-F1
#
_cell.length_a   1.000
_cell.length_b   1.000
_cell.length_c   1.000
_cell.angle_alpha   90.00
_cell.angle_beta   90.00
_cell.angle_gamma   90.00
#
_symmetry.space_group_name_H-M   'P 1'
#
loop_
_entity.id
_entity.type
_entity.pdbx_description
1 polymer ?
#
loop_
_entity_poly.entity_id
_entity_poly.type
_entity_poly.pdbx_seq_one_letter_code
_entity_poly.pdbx_strand_id
1 'polypeptide(L)'
;YEMLMAGRARLADGIDVVVGVVETHGRKETQALLDGYEVIPRRQVEYRGRTLDEMDIDAILKRRPQLVLVDELAHTNAPGSRHPKRYLDVQEILAQGIDVYTTLNIQHVESLNDVVAQITRVRVRETVPDSIIDEADDIEVIDLTPDDLIKRLHEGKVYFPNTAQRAIENYFSPGNLTALRELALRRTAQRVDEQLLNHMQSHAIPGPWAAGERVLVCV
;
A
#
# COMPACT_ATOMS: atom_id res chain seq x y z
N TYR A 1 -4.56 -8.78 -4.32
CA TYR A 1 -4.49 -9.33 -5.69
C TYR A 1 -4.88 -8.28 -6.72
N GLU A 2 -5.69 -7.27 -6.38
CA GLU A 2 -6.06 -6.15 -7.28
C GLU A 2 -4.87 -5.50 -8.01
N MET A 3 -3.77 -5.18 -7.31
CA MET A 3 -2.55 -4.66 -7.98
C MET A 3 -2.04 -5.55 -9.12
N LEU A 4 -2.07 -6.87 -8.95
CA LEU A 4 -1.69 -7.82 -10.01
C LEU A 4 -2.72 -7.90 -11.12
N MET A 5 -3.99 -7.61 -10.87
CA MET A 5 -5.01 -7.56 -11.93
C MET A 5 -4.90 -6.26 -12.72
N ALA A 6 -4.69 -5.14 -12.04
CA ALA A 6 -4.44 -3.84 -12.67
C ALA A 6 -3.17 -3.87 -13.53
N GLY A 7 -2.07 -4.44 -13.03
CA GLY A 7 -0.86 -4.65 -13.82
C GLY A 7 -1.09 -5.54 -15.05
N ARG A 8 -2.04 -6.49 -14.97
CA ARG A 8 -2.31 -7.45 -16.05
C ARG A 8 -3.06 -6.76 -17.17
N ALA A 9 -3.99 -5.87 -16.81
CA ALA A 9 -4.65 -4.99 -17.76
C ALA A 9 -3.63 -4.11 -18.50
N ARG A 10 -2.68 -3.48 -17.77
CA ARG A 10 -1.61 -2.68 -18.39
C ARG A 10 -0.72 -3.50 -19.32
N LEU A 11 -0.37 -4.74 -18.93
CA LEU A 11 0.40 -5.65 -19.78
C LEU A 11 -0.39 -6.02 -21.06
N ALA A 12 -1.70 -6.23 -20.95
CA ALA A 12 -2.57 -6.52 -22.10
C ALA A 12 -2.70 -5.32 -23.06
N ASP A 13 -2.59 -4.09 -22.53
CA ASP A 13 -2.54 -2.85 -23.31
C ASP A 13 -1.15 -2.60 -23.94
N GLY A 14 -0.19 -3.51 -23.75
CA GLY A 14 1.14 -3.45 -24.34
C GLY A 14 2.16 -2.63 -23.55
N ILE A 15 1.86 -2.26 -22.30
CA ILE A 15 2.81 -1.61 -21.40
C ILE A 15 3.85 -2.64 -20.93
N ASP A 16 5.13 -2.26 -20.89
CA ASP A 16 6.20 -3.07 -20.31
C ASP A 16 6.09 -3.09 -18.78
N VAL A 17 5.48 -4.16 -18.25
CA VAL A 17 5.21 -4.36 -16.82
C VAL A 17 6.09 -5.46 -16.23
N VAL A 18 6.78 -5.16 -15.13
CA VAL A 18 7.53 -6.16 -14.36
C VAL A 18 7.07 -6.20 -12.90
N VAL A 19 7.21 -7.37 -12.26
CA VAL A 19 7.01 -7.50 -10.82
C VAL A 19 8.34 -7.29 -10.12
N GLY A 20 8.44 -6.23 -9.32
CA GLY A 20 9.61 -5.97 -8.48
C GLY A 20 9.55 -6.77 -7.18
N VAL A 21 8.43 -6.69 -6.47
CA VAL A 21 8.17 -7.49 -5.28
C VAL A 21 6.67 -7.66 -5.07
N VAL A 22 6.23 -8.90 -4.82
CA VAL A 22 4.84 -9.23 -4.47
C VAL A 22 4.82 -10.19 -3.31
N GLU A 23 4.04 -9.88 -2.29
CA GLU A 23 3.86 -10.72 -1.12
C GLU A 23 2.65 -11.64 -1.28
N THR A 24 2.94 -12.85 -1.75
CA THR A 24 1.90 -13.86 -1.95
C THR A 24 1.40 -14.43 -0.61
N HIS A 25 2.25 -14.37 0.42
CA HIS A 25 2.03 -14.95 1.75
C HIS A 25 1.46 -16.38 1.72
N GLY A 26 1.94 -17.21 0.79
CA GLY A 26 1.50 -18.60 0.64
C GLY A 26 0.13 -18.79 0.00
N ARG A 27 -0.54 -17.72 -0.44
CA ARG A 27 -1.82 -17.81 -1.17
C ARG A 27 -1.57 -18.29 -2.59
N LYS A 28 -1.93 -19.55 -2.87
CA LYS A 28 -1.80 -20.19 -4.20
C LYS A 28 -2.48 -19.40 -5.31
N GLU A 29 -3.65 -18.82 -5.03
CA GLU A 29 -4.39 -18.00 -5.99
C GLU A 29 -3.59 -16.76 -6.41
N THR A 30 -2.96 -16.08 -5.45
CA THR A 30 -2.08 -14.92 -5.73
C THR A 30 -0.81 -15.33 -6.47
N GLN A 31 -0.25 -16.51 -6.16
CA GLN A 31 0.90 -17.06 -6.89
C GLN A 31 0.56 -17.33 -8.36
N ALA A 32 -0.61 -17.90 -8.63
CA ALA A 32 -1.08 -18.14 -10.00
C ALA A 32 -1.25 -16.83 -10.79
N LEU A 33 -1.56 -15.71 -10.14
CA LEU A 33 -1.64 -14.40 -10.80
C LEU A 33 -0.28 -13.86 -11.25
N LEU A 34 0.84 -14.41 -10.76
CA LEU A 34 2.18 -14.08 -11.25
C LEU A 34 2.49 -14.75 -12.59
N ASP A 35 1.76 -15.82 -12.97
CA ASP A 35 2.01 -16.56 -14.20
C ASP A 35 1.80 -15.67 -15.42
N GLY A 36 2.87 -15.41 -16.17
CA GLY A 36 2.87 -14.54 -17.34
C GLY A 36 3.38 -13.12 -17.09
N TYR A 37 3.78 -12.80 -15.87
CA TYR A 37 4.62 -11.62 -15.60
C TYR A 37 6.11 -11.95 -15.75
N GLU A 38 6.88 -10.96 -16.21
CA GLU A 38 8.32 -10.92 -15.93
C GLU A 38 8.51 -10.53 -14.45
N VAL A 39 9.18 -11.38 -13.67
CA VAL A 39 9.43 -11.17 -12.24
C VAL A 39 10.92 -10.94 -12.03
N ILE A 40 11.28 -9.81 -11.43
CA ILE A 40 12.66 -9.53 -11.04
C ILE A 40 13.03 -10.43 -9.85
N PRO A 41 14.10 -11.24 -9.94
CA PRO A 41 14.53 -12.07 -8.84
C PRO A 41 14.83 -11.23 -7.59
N ARG A 42 14.36 -11.70 -6.43
CA ARG A 42 14.63 -11.04 -5.15
C ARG A 42 16.11 -11.12 -4.79
N ARG A 43 16.63 -10.06 -4.17
CA ARG A 43 17.97 -10.03 -3.61
C ARG A 43 17.98 -10.66 -2.23
N GLN A 44 18.92 -11.57 -1.99
CA GLN A 44 19.12 -12.16 -0.66
C GLN A 44 20.06 -11.31 0.19
N VAL A 45 19.64 -11.03 1.43
CA VAL A 45 20.40 -10.25 2.41
C VAL A 45 20.60 -11.08 3.67
N GLU A 46 21.85 -11.36 4.02
CA GLU A 46 22.16 -12.05 5.27
C GLU A 46 22.08 -11.07 6.46
N TYR A 47 21.24 -11.40 7.43
CA TYR A 47 21.10 -10.62 8.66
C TYR A 47 20.93 -11.52 9.88
N ARG A 48 21.87 -11.42 10.82
CA ARG A 48 21.88 -12.17 12.10
C ARG A 48 21.66 -13.68 11.93
N GLY A 49 22.31 -14.28 10.93
CA GLY A 49 22.21 -15.72 10.64
C GLY A 49 20.90 -16.16 9.98
N ARG A 50 20.11 -15.22 9.45
CA ARG A 50 18.93 -15.47 8.62
C ARG A 50 19.11 -14.82 7.25
N THR A 51 18.53 -15.43 6.22
CA THR A 51 18.43 -14.84 4.89
C THR A 51 17.11 -14.11 4.78
N LEU A 52 17.16 -12.83 4.44
CA LEU A 52 15.99 -12.00 4.14
C LEU A 52 15.92 -11.78 2.62
N ASP A 53 14.74 -11.92 2.04
CA ASP A 53 14.51 -11.65 0.63
C ASP A 53 13.99 -10.22 0.46
N GLU A 54 14.66 -9.43 -0.37
CA GLU A 54 14.29 -8.04 -0.67
C GLU A 54 14.08 -7.79 -2.16
N MET A 55 13.37 -6.71 -2.46
CA MET A 55 13.29 -6.19 -3.83
C MET A 55 14.69 -5.81 -4.33
N ASP A 56 15.02 -6.22 -5.56
CA ASP A 56 16.27 -5.80 -6.21
C ASP A 56 16.04 -4.51 -7.00
N ILE A 57 16.16 -3.37 -6.32
CA ILE A 57 16.03 -2.04 -6.93
C ILE A 57 17.04 -1.84 -8.07
N ASP A 58 18.29 -2.28 -7.91
CA ASP A 58 19.33 -2.05 -8.92
C ASP A 58 19.02 -2.83 -10.21
N ALA A 59 18.47 -4.05 -10.09
CA ALA A 59 17.98 -4.82 -11.23
C ALA A 59 16.79 -4.15 -11.92
N ILE A 60 15.82 -3.60 -11.17
CA ILE A 60 14.68 -2.84 -11.72
C ILE A 60 15.17 -1.62 -12.49
N LEU A 61 16.04 -0.81 -11.88
CA LEU A 61 16.58 0.41 -12.50
C LEU A 61 17.41 0.09 -13.75
N LYS A 62 18.13 -1.03 -13.76
CA LYS A 62 18.86 -1.50 -14.94
C LYS A 62 17.92 -2.00 -16.05
N ARG A 63 16.84 -2.69 -15.67
CA ARG A 63 15.84 -3.23 -16.62
C ARG A 63 14.98 -2.14 -17.24
N ARG A 64 14.77 -1.02 -16.55
CA ARG A 64 13.99 0.16 -17.00
C ARG A 64 12.61 -0.22 -17.59
N PRO A 65 11.75 -0.92 -16.84
CA PRO A 65 10.38 -1.16 -17.28
C PRO A 65 9.60 0.16 -17.40
N GLN A 66 8.45 0.14 -18.08
CA GLN A 66 7.52 1.27 -18.02
C GLN A 66 6.77 1.30 -16.69
N LEU A 67 6.39 0.13 -16.17
CA LEU A 67 5.68 -0.03 -14.90
C LEU A 67 6.31 -1.15 -14.06
N VAL A 68 6.51 -0.90 -12.76
CA VAL A 68 6.87 -1.94 -11.80
C VAL A 68 5.82 -2.10 -10.71
N LEU A 69 5.50 -3.35 -10.36
CA LEU A 69 4.61 -3.70 -9.25
C LEU A 69 5.44 -3.93 -7.96
N VAL A 70 5.14 -3.17 -6.91
CA VAL A 70 5.89 -3.12 -5.65
C VAL A 70 4.94 -3.20 -4.46
N ASP A 71 4.77 -4.40 -3.90
CA ASP A 71 3.87 -4.63 -2.76
C ASP A 71 4.46 -4.10 -1.43
N GLU A 72 3.59 -3.80 -0.46
CA GLU A 72 3.93 -3.35 0.89
C GLU A 72 4.80 -2.07 0.95
N LEU A 73 4.25 -0.93 0.55
CA LEU A 73 4.95 0.36 0.56
C LEU A 73 5.56 0.73 1.93
N ALA A 74 4.92 0.29 3.01
CA ALA A 74 5.36 0.53 4.39
C ALA A 74 6.55 -0.33 4.84
N HIS A 75 6.99 -1.31 4.06
CA HIS A 75 8.01 -2.27 4.45
C HIS A 75 9.32 -1.59 4.89
N THR A 76 9.93 -2.13 5.94
CA THR A 76 11.28 -1.77 6.39
C THR A 76 12.29 -2.70 5.75
N ASN A 77 13.13 -2.15 4.87
CA ASN A 77 14.09 -2.93 4.14
C ASN A 77 15.12 -3.58 5.07
N ALA A 78 15.63 -4.74 4.67
CA ALA A 78 16.68 -5.45 5.37
C ALA A 78 17.90 -4.54 5.66
N PRO A 79 18.53 -4.64 6.84
CA PRO A 79 19.71 -3.84 7.18
C PRO A 79 20.83 -3.99 6.15
N GLY A 80 21.46 -2.87 5.77
CA GLY A 80 22.46 -2.84 4.70
C GLY A 80 21.87 -2.69 3.29
N SER A 81 20.55 -2.56 3.15
CA SER A 81 19.92 -2.12 1.91
C SER A 81 20.24 -0.66 1.59
N ARG A 82 20.14 -0.30 0.31
CA ARG A 82 20.40 1.05 -0.20
C ARG A 82 19.58 2.10 0.53
N HIS A 83 18.29 1.82 0.74
CA HIS A 83 17.41 2.64 1.56
C HIS A 83 16.84 1.84 2.73
N PRO A 84 16.53 2.53 3.86
CA PRO A 84 15.93 1.88 5.03
C PRO A 84 14.43 1.52 4.85
N LYS A 85 13.73 2.12 3.88
CA LYS A 85 12.29 1.99 3.69
C LYS A 85 11.96 1.77 2.22
N ARG A 86 10.98 0.89 1.95
CA ARG A 86 10.56 0.58 0.58
C ARG A 86 9.97 1.78 -0.15
N TYR A 87 9.29 2.69 0.54
CA TYR A 87 8.82 3.93 -0.10
C TYR A 87 9.97 4.80 -0.65
N LEU A 88 11.17 4.74 -0.07
CA LEU A 88 12.34 5.45 -0.60
C LEU A 88 12.88 4.76 -1.87
N ASP A 89 12.80 3.43 -1.93
CA ASP A 89 13.09 2.70 -3.18
C ASP A 89 12.10 3.11 -4.28
N VAL A 90 10.81 3.19 -3.94
CA VAL A 90 9.75 3.65 -4.85
C VAL A 90 10.03 5.08 -5.35
N GLN A 91 10.38 6.01 -4.46
CA GLN A 91 10.74 7.38 -4.87
C GLN A 91 11.94 7.42 -5.82
N GLU A 92 12.97 6.59 -5.60
CA GLU A 92 14.10 6.50 -6.53
C GLU A 92 13.71 5.90 -7.89
N ILE A 93 12.85 4.88 -7.90
CA ILE A 93 12.31 4.29 -9.13
C ILE A 93 11.52 5.35 -9.93
N LEU A 94 10.62 6.08 -9.27
CA LEU A 94 9.86 7.18 -9.87
C LEU A 94 10.78 8.28 -10.41
N ALA A 95 11.86 8.62 -9.70
CA ALA A 95 12.85 9.61 -10.14
C ALA A 95 13.60 9.19 -11.42
N GLN A 96 13.59 7.91 -11.79
CA GLN A 96 14.13 7.40 -13.06
C GLN A 96 13.08 7.34 -14.19
N GLY A 97 11.86 7.82 -13.93
CA GLY A 97 10.76 7.86 -14.89
C GLY A 97 10.09 6.50 -15.11
N ILE A 98 10.10 5.64 -14.10
CA ILE A 98 9.44 4.33 -14.11
C ILE A 98 8.19 4.44 -13.24
N ASP A 99 7.02 4.11 -13.80
CA ASP A 99 5.76 4.13 -13.05
C ASP A 99 5.75 3.01 -12.00
N VAL A 100 5.09 3.24 -10.87
CA VAL A 100 5.00 2.26 -9.78
C VAL A 100 3.56 2.03 -9.36
N TYR A 101 3.14 0.77 -9.33
CA TYR A 101 1.96 0.36 -8.57
C TYR A 101 2.38 -0.25 -7.25
N THR A 102 1.71 0.17 -6.17
CA THR A 102 2.04 -0.29 -4.83
C THR A 102 0.79 -0.54 -3.98
N THR A 103 0.98 -1.16 -2.82
CA THR A 103 -0.09 -1.42 -1.85
C THR A 103 0.28 -0.85 -0.49
N LEU A 104 -0.74 -0.37 0.23
CA LEU A 104 -0.58 0.19 1.56
C LEU A 104 -1.84 -0.09 2.38
N ASN A 105 -1.69 -0.69 3.56
CA ASN A 105 -2.78 -0.74 4.53
C ASN A 105 -2.83 0.57 5.33
N ILE A 106 -4.04 1.07 5.61
CA ILE A 106 -4.26 2.36 6.29
C ILE A 106 -3.54 2.48 7.64
N GLN A 107 -3.32 1.35 8.32
CA GLN A 107 -2.65 1.30 9.62
C GLN A 107 -1.20 1.83 9.62
N HIS A 108 -0.58 1.88 8.43
CA HIS A 108 0.81 2.29 8.26
C HIS A 108 0.96 3.78 7.95
N VAL A 109 -0.13 4.51 7.76
CA VAL A 109 -0.07 5.96 7.57
C VAL A 109 0.38 6.62 8.87
N GLU A 110 1.45 7.42 8.81
CA GLU A 110 2.10 7.96 9.99
C GLU A 110 1.17 8.81 10.86
N SER A 111 0.39 9.72 10.26
CA SER A 111 -0.55 10.57 11.00
C SER A 111 -1.67 9.78 11.71
N LEU A 112 -1.95 8.56 11.27
CA LEU A 112 -3.01 7.71 11.84
C LEU A 112 -2.50 6.74 12.92
N ASN A 113 -1.19 6.68 13.16
CA ASN A 113 -0.59 5.67 14.03
C ASN A 113 -1.18 5.65 15.45
N ASP A 114 -1.36 6.82 16.06
CA ASP A 114 -1.91 6.94 17.41
C ASP A 114 -3.38 6.53 17.48
N VAL A 115 -4.18 6.92 16.47
CA VAL A 115 -5.60 6.55 16.38
C VAL A 115 -5.75 5.04 16.19
N VAL A 116 -4.95 4.46 15.29
CA VAL A 116 -4.89 3.01 15.06
C VAL A 116 -4.49 2.26 16.31
N ALA A 117 -3.50 2.76 17.07
CA ALA A 117 -3.08 2.15 18.32
C ALA A 117 -4.14 2.25 19.42
N GLN A 118 -4.93 3.32 19.46
CA GLN A 118 -6.06 3.46 20.40
C GLN A 118 -7.19 2.46 20.10
N ILE A 119 -7.51 2.27 18.82
CA ILE A 119 -8.52 1.33 18.34
C ILE A 119 -8.05 -0.12 18.59
N THR A 120 -6.89 -0.47 18.05
CA THR A 120 -6.46 -1.88 17.96
C THR A 120 -5.66 -2.35 19.16
N ARG A 121 -5.18 -1.42 20.01
CA ARG A 121 -4.20 -1.66 21.09
C ARG A 121 -2.84 -2.19 20.60
N VAL A 122 -2.59 -2.15 19.29
CA VAL A 122 -1.35 -2.56 18.66
C VAL A 122 -0.65 -1.33 18.09
N ARG A 123 0.62 -1.14 18.44
CA ARG A 123 1.47 -0.11 17.83
C ARG A 123 2.05 -0.62 16.53
N VAL A 124 1.76 0.08 15.44
CA VAL A 124 2.34 -0.19 14.13
C VAL A 124 3.72 0.45 14.06
N ARG A 125 4.76 -0.35 13.83
CA ARG A 125 6.16 0.13 13.79
C ARG A 125 6.60 0.59 12.41
N GLU A 126 6.02 -0.03 11.39
CA GLU A 126 6.33 0.27 10.01
C GLU A 126 5.36 1.33 9.52
N THR A 127 5.87 2.54 9.27
CA THR A 127 5.06 3.68 8.85
C THR A 127 5.53 4.23 7.52
N VAL A 128 4.61 4.94 6.85
CA VAL A 128 4.82 5.74 5.65
C VAL A 128 4.37 7.17 5.97
N PRO A 129 5.21 8.18 5.75
CA PRO A 129 4.81 9.58 5.90
C PRO A 129 3.64 9.92 4.98
N ASP A 130 2.70 10.73 5.46
CA ASP A 130 1.53 11.16 4.70
C ASP A 130 1.90 11.78 3.35
N SER A 131 3.02 12.52 3.28
CA SER A 131 3.49 13.17 2.05
C SER A 131 3.74 12.20 0.89
N ILE A 132 4.18 10.97 1.18
CA ILE A 132 4.38 9.94 0.15
C ILE A 132 3.06 9.53 -0.51
N ILE A 133 1.97 9.56 0.26
CA ILE A 133 0.61 9.23 -0.20
C ILE A 133 0.03 10.43 -0.95
N ASP A 134 0.32 11.63 -0.47
CA ASP A 134 -0.13 12.88 -1.10
C ASP A 134 0.54 13.06 -2.49
N GLU A 135 1.76 12.57 -2.67
CA GLU A 135 2.49 12.51 -3.95
C GLU A 135 1.90 11.51 -4.96
N ALA A 136 1.04 10.57 -4.55
CA ALA A 136 0.49 9.57 -5.47
C ALA A 136 -0.43 10.20 -6.53
N ASP A 137 -0.23 9.86 -7.80
CA ASP A 137 -1.07 10.33 -8.90
C ASP A 137 -2.52 9.84 -8.79
N ASP A 138 -2.70 8.57 -8.42
CA ASP A 138 -3.99 7.91 -8.26
C ASP A 138 -4.02 7.06 -6.98
N ILE A 139 -5.18 6.99 -6.31
CA ILE A 139 -5.42 6.11 -5.16
C ILE A 139 -6.70 5.31 -5.40
N GLU A 140 -6.60 3.98 -5.32
CA GLU A 140 -7.73 3.07 -5.39
C GLU A 140 -7.94 2.39 -4.03
N VAL A 141 -9.17 2.46 -3.50
CA VAL A 141 -9.53 1.77 -2.25
C VAL A 141 -10.04 0.38 -2.53
N ILE A 142 -9.33 -0.62 -2.03
CA ILE A 142 -9.78 -2.00 -2.05
C ILE A 142 -10.55 -2.28 -0.77
N ASP A 143 -11.86 -2.17 -0.85
CA ASP A 143 -12.75 -2.32 0.29
C ASP A 143 -13.23 -3.77 0.47
N LEU A 144 -13.31 -4.23 1.72
CA LEU A 144 -13.86 -5.52 2.10
C LEU A 144 -14.64 -5.36 3.40
N THR A 145 -15.78 -6.05 3.52
CA THR A 145 -16.54 -6.00 4.77
C THR A 145 -15.74 -6.63 5.92
N PRO A 146 -15.90 -6.14 7.17
CA PRO A 146 -15.28 -6.76 8.34
C PRO A 146 -15.55 -8.26 8.45
N ASP A 147 -16.79 -8.69 8.20
CA ASP A 147 -17.20 -10.09 8.29
C ASP A 147 -16.49 -10.96 7.24
N ASP A 148 -16.34 -10.47 6.00
CA ASP A 148 -15.63 -11.19 4.96
C ASP A 148 -14.13 -11.30 5.26
N LEU A 149 -13.52 -10.24 5.83
CA LEU A 149 -12.11 -10.27 6.21
C LEU A 149 -11.86 -11.26 7.36
N ILE A 150 -12.73 -11.27 8.38
CA ILE A 150 -12.67 -12.22 9.50
C ILE A 150 -12.87 -13.65 8.98
N LYS A 151 -13.83 -13.87 8.08
CA LYS A 151 -14.02 -15.17 7.44
C LYS A 151 -12.77 -15.63 6.71
N ARG A 152 -12.15 -14.76 5.91
CA ARG A 152 -10.87 -15.05 5.21
C ARG A 152 -9.75 -15.37 6.19
N LEU A 153 -9.68 -14.70 7.34
CA LEU A 153 -8.70 -15.00 8.39
C LEU A 153 -8.91 -16.43 8.93
N HIS A 154 -10.13 -16.80 9.27
CA HIS A 154 -10.45 -18.16 9.77
C HIS A 154 -10.20 -19.25 8.72
N GLU A 155 -10.36 -18.93 7.43
CA GLU A 155 -10.02 -19.82 6.32
C GLU A 155 -8.52 -19.90 6.03
N GLY A 156 -7.66 -19.19 6.77
CA GLY A 156 -6.21 -19.17 6.57
C GLY A 156 -5.77 -18.43 5.31
N LYS A 157 -6.65 -17.60 4.73
CA LYS A 157 -6.40 -16.80 3.52
C LYS A 157 -5.80 -15.43 3.81
N VAL A 158 -5.58 -15.11 5.09
CA VAL A 158 -4.89 -13.89 5.55
C VAL A 158 -3.72 -14.33 6.42
N TYR A 159 -2.53 -13.84 6.10
CA TYR A 159 -1.29 -14.21 6.77
C TYR A 159 -0.78 -13.08 7.67
N PHE A 160 -0.26 -13.45 8.84
CA PHE A 160 0.46 -12.54 9.74
C PHE A 160 1.74 -13.21 10.22
N PRO A 161 2.92 -12.62 9.95
CA PRO A 161 4.15 -13.13 10.50
C PRO A 161 4.22 -12.86 12.02
N ASN A 162 4.47 -13.93 12.79
CA ASN A 162 5.00 -13.89 14.16
C ASN A 162 4.32 -12.95 15.18
N THR A 163 3.00 -12.75 15.10
CA THR A 163 2.24 -12.03 16.13
C THR A 163 1.55 -13.03 17.06
N ALA A 164 1.49 -12.74 18.37
CA ALA A 164 0.77 -13.59 19.33
C ALA A 164 -0.69 -13.71 18.91
N GLN A 165 -1.24 -14.93 18.88
CA GLN A 165 -2.58 -15.22 18.36
C GLN A 165 -3.68 -14.35 18.98
N ARG A 166 -3.57 -14.02 20.28
CA ARG A 166 -4.49 -13.10 20.96
C ARG A 166 -4.44 -11.67 20.44
N ALA A 167 -3.27 -11.17 20.03
CA ALA A 167 -3.14 -9.84 19.46
C ALA A 167 -3.78 -9.78 18.06
N ILE A 168 -3.72 -10.89 17.31
CA ILE A 168 -4.43 -11.04 16.03
C ILE A 168 -5.94 -11.05 16.28
N GLU A 169 -6.46 -11.88 17.19
CA GLU A 169 -7.90 -11.93 17.50
C GLU A 169 -8.47 -10.57 17.93
N ASN A 170 -7.72 -9.82 18.75
CA ASN A 170 -8.13 -8.47 19.16
C ASN A 170 -8.11 -7.49 17.99
N TYR A 171 -7.07 -7.53 17.16
CA TYR A 171 -6.97 -6.67 15.97
C TYR A 171 -8.13 -6.95 15.00
N PHE A 172 -8.41 -8.22 14.71
CA PHE A 172 -9.45 -8.69 13.80
C PHE A 172 -10.84 -8.82 14.45
N SER A 173 -11.17 -7.89 15.35
CA SER A 173 -12.53 -7.77 15.85
C SER A 173 -13.40 -6.93 14.91
N PRO A 174 -14.71 -7.20 14.78
CA PRO A 174 -15.60 -6.45 13.90
C PRO A 174 -15.55 -4.94 14.14
N GLY A 175 -15.48 -4.50 15.40
CA GLY A 175 -15.40 -3.09 15.77
C GLY A 175 -14.10 -2.43 15.28
N ASN A 176 -12.96 -3.08 15.47
CA ASN A 176 -11.68 -2.55 15.03
C ASN A 176 -11.60 -2.46 13.51
N LEU A 177 -12.01 -3.50 12.80
CA LEU A 177 -12.03 -3.51 11.34
C LEU A 177 -12.99 -2.49 10.76
N THR A 178 -14.15 -2.26 11.40
CA THR A 178 -15.09 -1.21 11.00
C THR A 178 -14.45 0.17 11.14
N ALA A 179 -13.78 0.44 12.25
CA ALA A 179 -13.11 1.72 12.46
C ALA A 179 -11.93 1.93 11.49
N LEU A 180 -11.13 0.90 11.22
CA LEU A 180 -10.04 0.96 10.24
C LEU A 180 -10.57 1.18 8.82
N ARG A 181 -11.69 0.55 8.46
CA ARG A 181 -12.39 0.78 7.18
C ARG A 181 -12.86 2.22 7.05
N GLU A 182 -13.46 2.79 8.10
CA GLU A 182 -13.84 4.20 8.13
C GLU A 182 -12.63 5.12 7.93
N LEU A 183 -11.51 4.87 8.62
CA LEU A 183 -10.29 5.64 8.44
C LEU A 183 -9.76 5.57 7.01
N ALA A 184 -9.80 4.38 6.38
CA ALA A 184 -9.36 4.20 5.00
C ALA A 184 -10.22 5.04 4.03
N LEU A 185 -11.54 4.91 4.13
CA LEU A 185 -12.48 5.66 3.28
C LEU A 185 -12.35 7.17 3.48
N ARG A 186 -12.21 7.62 4.72
CA ARG A 186 -12.04 9.05 5.04
C ARG A 186 -10.73 9.61 4.49
N ARG A 187 -9.62 8.88 4.63
CA ARG A 187 -8.31 9.32 4.10
C ARG A 187 -8.34 9.43 2.58
N THR A 188 -8.98 8.48 1.90
CA THR A 188 -9.15 8.56 0.44
C THR A 188 -10.04 9.73 0.03
N ALA A 189 -11.16 9.96 0.73
CA ALA A 189 -12.01 11.12 0.45
C ALA A 189 -11.24 12.44 0.57
N GLN A 190 -10.44 12.60 1.62
CA GLN A 190 -9.57 13.77 1.79
C GLN A 190 -8.60 13.95 0.62
N ARG A 191 -7.95 12.87 0.16
CA ARG A 191 -7.04 12.92 -0.99
C ARG A 191 -7.75 13.38 -2.27
N VAL A 192 -8.94 12.85 -2.53
CA VAL A 192 -9.76 13.22 -3.71
C VAL A 192 -10.16 14.69 -3.64
N ASP A 193 -10.55 15.18 -2.47
CA ASP A 193 -10.88 16.59 -2.25
C ASP A 193 -9.66 17.51 -2.51
N GLU A 194 -8.48 17.14 -2.03
CA GLU A 194 -7.23 17.88 -2.29
C GLU A 194 -6.86 17.90 -3.78
N GLN A 195 -7.02 16.77 -4.48
CA GLN A 195 -6.82 16.65 -5.93
C GLN A 195 -7.74 17.60 -6.70
N LEU A 196 -9.03 17.65 -6.33
CA LEU A 196 -10.01 18.55 -6.93
C LEU A 196 -9.66 20.02 -6.65
N LEU A 197 -9.28 20.37 -5.43
CA LEU A 197 -8.87 21.73 -5.07
C LEU A 197 -7.64 22.19 -5.87
N ASN A 198 -6.61 21.34 -5.98
CA ASN A 198 -5.42 21.63 -6.79
C ASN A 198 -5.75 21.78 -8.27
N HIS A 199 -6.66 20.96 -8.80
CA HIS A 199 -7.16 21.09 -10.17
C HIS A 199 -7.92 22.41 -10.36
N MET A 200 -8.81 22.78 -9.45
CA MET A 200 -9.55 24.06 -9.52
C MET A 200 -8.62 25.26 -9.45
N GLN A 201 -7.60 25.24 -8.59
CA GLN A 201 -6.62 26.31 -8.47
C GLN A 201 -5.76 26.45 -9.73
N SER A 202 -5.23 25.33 -10.24
CA SER A 202 -4.43 25.32 -11.48
C SER A 202 -5.22 25.78 -12.71
N HIS A 203 -6.54 25.54 -12.73
CA HIS A 203 -7.43 25.93 -13.83
C HIS A 203 -8.23 27.22 -13.55
N ALA A 204 -7.91 27.94 -12.47
CA ALA A 204 -8.58 29.18 -12.05
C ALA A 204 -10.12 29.09 -12.01
N ILE A 205 -10.65 27.93 -11.59
CA ILE A 205 -12.09 27.69 -11.48
C ILE A 205 -12.63 28.37 -10.20
N PRO A 206 -13.56 29.34 -10.30
CA PRO A 206 -14.12 30.02 -9.13
C PRO A 206 -14.96 29.08 -8.26
N GLY A 207 -14.83 29.17 -6.93
CA GLY A 207 -15.52 28.30 -5.97
C GLY A 207 -16.91 28.77 -5.50
N PRO A 208 -17.62 27.93 -4.71
CA PRO A 208 -17.19 26.63 -4.21
C PRO A 208 -17.77 25.44 -4.98
N TRP A 209 -16.98 24.36 -5.05
CA TRP A 209 -17.42 23.03 -5.49
C TRP A 209 -18.51 22.50 -4.54
N ALA A 210 -19.56 21.89 -5.11
CA ALA A 210 -20.78 21.58 -4.36
C ALA A 210 -20.69 20.34 -3.44
N ALA A 211 -19.64 19.54 -3.53
CA ALA A 211 -19.56 18.22 -2.88
C ALA A 211 -18.93 18.19 -1.47
N GLY A 212 -18.35 19.30 -0.99
CA GLY A 212 -17.66 19.32 0.31
C GLY A 212 -18.59 19.49 1.51
N GLU A 213 -18.27 18.81 2.62
CA GLU A 213 -18.95 19.03 3.91
C GLU A 213 -18.73 20.47 4.42
N ARG A 214 -19.79 21.07 4.98
CA ARG A 214 -19.73 22.42 5.56
C ARG A 214 -20.12 22.34 7.03
N VAL A 215 -19.21 22.77 7.91
CA VAL A 215 -19.51 22.99 9.32
C VAL A 215 -19.80 24.48 9.50
N LEU A 216 -21.05 24.82 9.79
CA LEU A 216 -21.44 26.17 10.20
C LEU A 216 -21.30 26.26 11.72
N VAL A 217 -20.37 27.09 12.20
CA VAL A 217 -20.26 27.40 13.62
C VAL A 217 -21.01 28.70 13.87
N CYS A 218 -22.14 28.63 14.57
CA CYS A 218 -22.76 29.82 15.15
C CYS A 218 -22.01 30.17 16.44
N VAL A 219 -21.46 31.39 16.50
CA VAL A 219 -20.89 31.99 17.72
C VAL A 219 -21.97 32.78 18.45
#